data_AF-A0A4V0E8Q6-F1
#
_entry.id   AF-A0A4V0E8Q6-F1
#
_cell.length_a   1.000
_cell.length_b   1.000
_cell.length_c   1.000
_cell.angle_alpha   90.00
_cell.angle_beta   90.00
_cell.angle_gamma   90.00
#
_symmetry.space_group_name_H-M   'P 1'
#
loop_
_entity.id
_entity.type
_entity.pdbx_description
1 polymer ?
#
loop_
_entity_poly.entity_id
_entity_poly.type
_entity_poly.pdbx_seq_one_letter_code
_entity_poly.pdbx_strand_id
1 'polypeptide(L)'
;MEIGNQFWELEDDCVLNNGIQIELIYRSLESFEQELNSTVFQHQAQNSYTTCMWHNLLHSKILYDPNGHYASLQRTYQIPYPQELKKQIIERQLLLLEQAMPAFSHQIEKAIKRQDFLSMNHRSSEFFASYFDLLFALNEQTHPGEKRMLEYAKAHCTLLPKQFEETIRKYFQLLYQPQQGEQAIVTLQTILMELKAILP
;
A
#
# COMPACT_ATOMS: atom_id res chain seq x y z
N MET A 1 28.06 5.85 8.00
CA MET A 1 27.31 6.75 7.11
C MET A 1 27.60 6.29 5.72
N GLU A 2 26.56 5.96 4.97
CA GLU A 2 26.58 5.64 3.56
C GLU A 2 26.09 6.91 2.85
N ILE A 3 26.86 7.42 1.89
CA ILE A 3 26.60 8.72 1.25
C ILE A 3 26.28 8.47 -0.23
N GLY A 4 25.21 9.08 -0.72
CA GLY A 4 24.80 8.99 -2.11
C GLY A 4 24.43 7.57 -2.54
N ASN A 5 23.79 6.82 -1.64
CA ASN A 5 23.17 5.54 -1.95
C ASN A 5 22.10 5.74 -3.05
N GLN A 6 21.96 4.75 -3.93
CA GLN A 6 21.05 4.77 -5.08
C GLN A 6 20.34 3.42 -5.28
N PHE A 7 20.29 2.54 -4.26
CA PHE A 7 19.57 1.26 -4.38
C PHE A 7 18.07 1.45 -4.59
N TRP A 8 17.48 2.42 -3.90
CA TRP A 8 16.04 2.73 -3.96
C TRP A 8 15.80 4.16 -4.45
N GLU A 9 16.46 5.12 -3.81
CA GLU A 9 16.45 6.54 -4.17
C GLU A 9 17.83 7.15 -3.92
N LEU A 10 18.02 8.43 -4.27
CA LEU A 10 19.22 9.15 -3.86
C LEU A 10 19.13 9.46 -2.37
N GLU A 11 19.92 8.79 -1.54
CA GLU A 11 19.84 8.93 -0.08
C GLU A 11 21.21 8.86 0.62
N ASP A 12 21.30 9.50 1.79
CA ASP A 12 22.37 9.26 2.76
C ASP A 12 21.82 8.54 4.00
N ASP A 13 22.41 7.40 4.34
CA ASP A 13 21.99 6.58 5.47
C ASP A 13 23.02 6.70 6.61
N CYS A 14 22.58 7.07 7.80
CA CYS A 14 23.51 7.19 8.92
C CYS A 14 22.94 6.78 10.28
N VAL A 15 23.87 6.46 11.18
CA VAL A 15 23.59 6.24 12.59
C VAL A 15 24.18 7.43 13.35
N LEU A 16 23.33 8.19 14.03
CA LEU A 16 23.72 9.29 14.89
C LEU A 16 24.55 8.76 16.08
N ASN A 17 25.31 9.64 16.73
CA ASN A 17 26.17 9.27 17.89
C ASN A 17 25.39 8.66 19.06
N ASN A 18 24.08 8.88 19.15
CA ASN A 18 23.19 8.30 20.15
C ASN A 18 22.55 6.97 19.70
N GLY A 19 22.98 6.40 18.57
CA GLY A 19 22.50 5.12 18.05
C GLY A 19 21.23 5.19 17.20
N ILE A 20 20.63 6.37 17.01
CA ILE A 20 19.44 6.54 16.17
C ILE A 20 19.83 6.46 14.69
N GLN A 21 19.16 5.59 13.93
CA GLN A 21 19.26 5.54 12.48
C GLN A 21 18.42 6.66 11.85
N ILE A 22 18.99 7.35 10.86
CA ILE A 22 18.30 8.34 10.03
C ILE A 22 18.64 8.09 8.56
N GLU A 23 17.68 8.41 7.69
CA GLU A 23 17.78 8.35 6.24
C GLU A 23 17.50 9.76 5.71
N LEU A 24 18.38 10.28 4.87
CA LEU A 24 18.23 11.58 4.22
C LEU A 24 17.97 11.36 2.73
N ILE A 25 16.72 11.46 2.33
CA ILE A 25 16.30 11.21 0.93
C ILE A 25 16.25 12.53 0.17
N TYR A 26 16.94 12.58 -0.97
CA TYR A 26 17.02 13.75 -1.85
C TYR A 26 16.07 13.61 -3.03
N ARG A 27 15.02 14.43 -3.06
CA ARG A 27 14.07 14.51 -4.18
C ARG A 27 13.99 15.92 -4.74
N SER A 28 13.84 16.03 -6.06
CA SER A 28 13.42 17.29 -6.66
C SER A 28 11.97 17.57 -6.28
N LEU A 29 11.69 18.81 -5.87
CA LEU A 29 10.32 19.22 -5.57
C LEU A 29 9.44 19.17 -6.82
N GLU A 30 10.01 19.47 -8.00
CA GLU A 30 9.30 19.43 -9.27
C GLU A 30 8.87 18.00 -9.64
N SER A 31 9.78 17.03 -9.55
CA SER A 31 9.43 15.63 -9.86
C SER A 31 8.43 15.06 -8.87
N PHE A 32 8.56 15.43 -7.59
CA PHE A 32 7.62 15.06 -6.55
C PHE A 32 6.22 15.63 -6.80
N GLU A 33 6.12 16.92 -7.16
CA GLU A 33 4.84 17.54 -7.53
C GLU A 33 4.22 16.91 -8.77
N GLN A 34 5.01 16.55 -9.78
CA GLN A 34 4.53 15.86 -10.98
C GLN A 34 3.90 14.49 -10.64
N GLU A 35 4.55 13.72 -9.77
CA GLU A 35 4.00 12.44 -9.28
C GLU A 35 2.71 12.65 -8.49
N LEU A 36 2.68 13.64 -7.60
CA LEU A 36 1.47 13.99 -6.87
C LEU A 36 0.34 14.42 -7.81
N ASN A 37 0.64 15.20 -8.84
CA ASN A 37 -0.35 15.67 -9.81
C ASN A 37 -0.97 14.51 -10.61
N SER A 38 -0.13 13.58 -11.09
CA SER A 38 -0.60 12.42 -11.85
C SER A 38 -1.52 11.53 -11.00
N THR A 39 -1.19 11.30 -9.74
CA THR A 39 -2.04 10.55 -8.82
C THR A 39 -3.31 11.32 -8.46
N VAL A 40 -3.18 12.52 -7.89
CA VAL A 40 -4.31 13.19 -7.21
C VAL A 40 -5.26 13.86 -8.20
N PHE A 41 -4.72 14.58 -9.19
CA PHE A 41 -5.54 15.39 -10.11
C PHE A 41 -5.80 14.70 -11.45
N GLN A 42 -4.89 13.84 -11.91
CA GLN A 42 -5.10 13.03 -13.11
C GLN A 42 -5.64 11.62 -12.80
N HIS A 43 -5.84 11.31 -11.51
CA HIS A 43 -6.48 10.09 -11.02
C HIS A 43 -5.77 8.79 -11.47
N GLN A 44 -4.44 8.83 -11.63
CA GLN A 44 -3.67 7.67 -12.07
C GLN A 44 -3.42 6.69 -10.92
N ALA A 45 -4.09 5.53 -10.96
CA ALA A 45 -3.89 4.45 -10.01
C ALA A 45 -2.66 3.58 -10.34
N GLN A 46 -1.90 3.19 -9.32
CA GLN A 46 -0.71 2.34 -9.42
C GLN A 46 -1.03 0.88 -9.04
N ASN A 47 -0.09 -0.05 -9.17
CA ASN A 47 -0.32 -1.46 -8.78
C ASN A 47 -0.56 -1.64 -7.27
N SER A 48 -0.01 -0.74 -6.47
CA SER A 48 -0.17 -0.67 -5.02
C SER A 48 0.36 0.70 -4.56
N TYR A 49 0.13 1.05 -3.29
CA TYR A 49 0.67 2.26 -2.67
C TYR A 49 0.33 3.57 -3.41
N THR A 50 -0.79 3.61 -4.14
CA THR A 50 -1.11 4.68 -5.11
C THR A 50 -0.99 6.08 -4.50
N THR A 51 -1.40 6.23 -3.23
CA THR A 51 -1.45 7.53 -2.55
C THR A 51 -0.35 7.71 -1.49
N CYS A 52 0.72 6.90 -1.51
CA CYS A 52 1.76 6.97 -0.47
C CYS A 52 2.54 8.28 -0.47
N MET A 53 2.88 8.82 -1.65
CA MET A 53 3.56 10.12 -1.76
C MET A 53 2.63 11.26 -1.32
N TRP A 54 1.34 11.14 -1.63
CA TRP A 54 0.34 12.09 -1.15
C TRP A 54 0.19 12.04 0.38
N HIS A 55 0.14 10.84 0.96
CA HIS A 55 0.18 10.64 2.41
C HIS A 55 1.41 11.30 3.03
N ASN A 56 2.59 11.03 2.47
CA ASN A 56 3.85 11.62 2.93
C ASN A 56 3.81 13.15 2.91
N LEU A 57 3.29 13.77 1.84
CA LEU A 57 3.14 15.22 1.77
C LEU A 57 2.23 15.74 2.90
N LEU A 58 1.06 15.12 3.11
CA LEU A 58 0.07 15.61 4.09
C LEU A 58 0.53 15.47 5.54
N HIS A 59 1.36 14.46 5.83
CA HIS A 59 1.78 14.13 7.19
C HIS A 59 3.22 14.55 7.52
N SER A 60 3.97 15.10 6.57
CA SER A 60 5.34 15.57 6.79
C SER A 60 5.37 16.86 7.63
N LYS A 61 6.47 17.01 8.38
CA LYS A 61 6.78 18.23 9.14
C LYS A 61 7.85 19.03 8.41
N ILE A 62 7.54 20.29 8.11
CA ILE A 62 8.50 21.20 7.50
C ILE A 62 9.48 21.66 8.57
N LEU A 63 10.76 21.31 8.41
CA LEU A 63 11.84 21.76 9.28
C LEU A 63 12.53 23.02 8.75
N TYR A 64 12.56 23.19 7.42
CA TYR A 64 13.18 24.32 6.73
C TYR A 64 12.53 24.53 5.36
N ASP A 65 11.95 25.72 5.13
CA ASP A 65 11.33 26.11 3.84
C ASP A 65 11.34 27.64 3.70
N PRO A 66 12.48 28.26 3.36
CA PRO A 66 12.64 29.73 3.40
C PRO A 66 11.76 30.47 2.40
N ASN A 67 11.36 29.81 1.31
CA ASN A 67 10.53 30.41 0.24
C ASN A 67 9.07 29.94 0.30
N GLY A 68 8.71 29.06 1.24
CA GLY A 68 7.35 28.56 1.42
C GLY A 68 6.84 27.65 0.29
N HIS A 69 7.72 27.08 -0.52
CA HIS A 69 7.32 26.28 -1.69
C HIS A 69 6.67 24.96 -1.26
N TYR A 70 7.28 24.25 -0.30
CA TYR A 70 6.74 22.99 0.20
C TYR A 70 5.47 23.23 1.02
N ALA A 71 5.43 24.30 1.82
CA ALA A 71 4.22 24.71 2.53
C ALA A 71 3.08 25.11 1.59
N SER A 72 3.39 25.69 0.43
CA SER A 72 2.39 25.93 -0.63
C SER A 72 1.88 24.62 -1.22
N LEU A 73 2.80 23.69 -1.52
CA LEU A 73 2.44 22.37 -2.04
C LEU A 73 1.54 21.60 -1.07
N GLN A 74 1.87 21.54 0.23
CA GLN A 74 1.02 20.92 1.25
C GLN A 74 -0.40 21.48 1.25
N ARG A 75 -0.55 22.81 1.17
CA ARG A 75 -1.87 23.47 1.13
C ARG A 75 -2.65 23.14 -0.15
N THR A 76 -1.99 23.12 -1.30
CA THR A 76 -2.62 22.78 -2.59
C THR A 76 -3.21 21.37 -2.59
N TYR A 77 -2.54 20.43 -1.93
CA TYR A 77 -2.94 19.02 -1.89
C TYR A 77 -3.77 18.65 -0.65
N GLN A 78 -4.04 19.60 0.25
CA GLN A 78 -4.95 19.43 1.38
C GLN A 78 -6.41 19.53 0.92
N ILE A 79 -6.81 18.60 0.07
CA ILE A 79 -8.12 18.51 -0.54
C ILE A 79 -8.84 17.23 -0.08
N PRO A 80 -10.18 17.16 -0.20
CA PRO A 80 -10.91 15.91 -0.01
C PRO A 80 -10.43 14.81 -0.98
N TYR A 81 -10.59 13.55 -0.58
CA TYR A 81 -10.23 12.40 -1.43
C TYR A 81 -10.98 12.44 -2.77
N PRO A 82 -10.29 12.56 -3.93
CA PRO A 82 -10.97 12.63 -5.22
C PRO A 82 -11.75 11.34 -5.51
N GLN A 83 -13.04 11.48 -5.78
CA GLN A 83 -13.92 10.33 -5.99
C GLN A 83 -13.55 9.54 -7.25
N GLU A 84 -13.06 10.21 -8.30
CA GLU A 84 -12.57 9.52 -9.49
C GLU A 84 -11.30 8.73 -9.18
N LEU A 85 -10.35 9.26 -8.40
CA LEU A 85 -9.17 8.48 -7.97
C LEU A 85 -9.58 7.25 -7.16
N LYS A 86 -10.53 7.39 -6.23
CA LYS A 86 -11.09 6.26 -5.46
C LYS A 86 -11.62 5.18 -6.39
N LYS A 87 -12.43 5.56 -7.38
CA LYS A 87 -12.96 4.64 -8.39
C LYS A 87 -11.84 3.95 -9.19
N GLN A 88 -10.87 4.71 -9.71
CA GLN A 88 -9.75 4.18 -10.48
C GLN A 88 -8.90 3.17 -9.69
N ILE A 89 -8.64 3.46 -8.40
CA ILE A 89 -7.94 2.53 -7.50
C ILE A 89 -8.77 1.27 -7.30
N ILE A 90 -10.04 1.38 -6.92
CA ILE A 90 -10.91 0.22 -6.68
C ILE A 90 -10.98 -0.68 -7.94
N GLU A 91 -11.23 -0.10 -9.11
CA GLU A 91 -11.29 -0.84 -10.37
C GLU A 91 -9.98 -1.55 -10.68
N ARG A 92 -8.84 -0.85 -10.58
CA ARG A 92 -7.53 -1.43 -10.84
C ARG A 92 -7.17 -2.54 -9.86
N GLN A 93 -7.38 -2.33 -8.56
CA GLN A 93 -7.04 -3.33 -7.56
C GLN A 93 -7.93 -4.56 -7.64
N LEU A 94 -9.22 -4.43 -8.00
CA LEU A 94 -10.06 -5.61 -8.26
C LEU A 94 -9.56 -6.45 -9.44
N LEU A 95 -9.03 -5.82 -10.49
CA LEU A 95 -8.37 -6.53 -11.59
C LEU A 95 -7.16 -7.33 -11.10
N LEU A 96 -6.29 -6.71 -10.30
CA LEU A 96 -5.08 -7.34 -9.79
C LEU A 96 -5.35 -8.41 -8.74
N LEU A 97 -6.36 -8.21 -7.89
CA LEU A 97 -6.71 -9.15 -6.82
C LEU A 97 -7.32 -10.43 -7.37
N GLU A 98 -8.22 -10.35 -8.37
CA GLU A 98 -9.02 -11.51 -8.78
C GLU A 98 -9.39 -11.62 -10.27
N GLN A 99 -9.58 -10.51 -11.00
CA GLN A 99 -10.26 -10.58 -12.30
C GLN A 99 -9.33 -10.73 -13.52
N ALA A 100 -8.09 -10.23 -13.46
CA ALA A 100 -7.18 -10.27 -14.60
C ALA A 100 -6.50 -11.63 -14.80
N MET A 101 -6.00 -11.92 -16.01
CA MET A 101 -5.29 -13.18 -16.30
C MET A 101 -4.03 -13.42 -15.44
N PRO A 102 -3.31 -12.39 -14.95
CA PRO A 102 -2.32 -12.55 -13.88
C PRO A 102 -2.84 -12.09 -12.50
N ALA A 103 -4.11 -12.30 -12.14
CA ALA A 103 -4.60 -11.94 -10.81
C ALA A 103 -3.86 -12.68 -9.68
N PHE A 104 -3.56 -11.97 -8.59
CA PHE A 104 -2.78 -12.49 -7.48
C PHE A 104 -3.43 -13.72 -6.82
N SER A 105 -4.76 -13.76 -6.70
CA SER A 105 -5.47 -14.92 -6.15
C SER A 105 -5.16 -16.21 -6.94
N HIS A 106 -5.25 -16.16 -8.27
CA HIS A 106 -4.92 -17.28 -9.15
C HIS A 106 -3.44 -17.64 -9.09
N GLN A 107 -2.55 -16.65 -8.97
CA GLN A 107 -1.12 -16.89 -8.85
C GLN A 107 -0.75 -17.57 -7.52
N ILE A 108 -1.36 -17.15 -6.41
CA ILE A 108 -1.23 -17.76 -5.09
C ILE A 108 -1.75 -19.19 -5.13
N GLU A 109 -2.94 -19.43 -5.69
CA GLU A 109 -3.51 -20.77 -5.80
C GLU A 109 -2.58 -21.72 -6.56
N LYS A 110 -2.03 -21.28 -7.70
CA LYS A 110 -1.04 -22.05 -8.48
C LYS A 110 0.24 -22.29 -7.68
N ALA A 111 0.69 -21.33 -6.87
CA ALA A 111 1.91 -21.47 -6.05
C ALA A 111 1.71 -22.48 -4.92
N ILE A 112 0.56 -22.44 -4.26
CA ILE A 112 0.16 -23.40 -3.23
C ILE A 112 0.07 -24.82 -3.80
N LYS A 113 -0.61 -25.00 -4.96
CA LYS A 113 -0.77 -26.32 -5.60
C LYS A 113 0.56 -27.01 -5.93
N ARG A 114 1.58 -26.24 -6.30
CA ARG A 114 2.92 -26.76 -6.59
C ARG A 114 3.90 -26.71 -5.41
N GLN A 115 3.44 -26.26 -4.24
CA GLN A 115 4.25 -26.10 -3.01
C GLN A 115 5.50 -25.22 -3.22
N ASP A 116 5.34 -24.14 -4.00
CA ASP A 116 6.42 -23.18 -4.27
C ASP A 116 6.40 -22.07 -3.21
N PHE A 117 7.15 -22.32 -2.13
CA PHE A 117 7.19 -21.47 -0.93
C PHE A 117 7.57 -20.01 -1.23
N LEU A 118 8.55 -19.78 -2.12
CA LEU A 118 9.00 -18.43 -2.45
C LEU A 118 7.93 -17.68 -3.24
N SER A 119 7.28 -18.33 -4.22
CA SER A 119 6.17 -17.72 -4.95
C SER A 119 4.94 -17.51 -4.06
N MET A 120 4.66 -18.43 -3.14
CA MET A 120 3.58 -18.28 -2.16
C MET A 120 3.79 -17.00 -1.35
N ASN A 121 4.99 -16.81 -0.78
CA ASN A 121 5.31 -15.60 -0.02
C ASN A 121 5.19 -14.33 -0.86
N HIS A 122 5.91 -14.26 -1.99
CA HIS A 122 5.95 -13.08 -2.85
C HIS A 122 4.55 -12.68 -3.35
N ARG A 123 3.77 -13.64 -3.85
CA ARG A 123 2.42 -13.32 -4.37
C ARG A 123 1.43 -12.95 -3.27
N SER A 124 1.60 -13.47 -2.07
CA SER A 124 0.82 -13.05 -0.90
C SER A 124 1.14 -11.62 -0.50
N SER A 125 2.42 -11.23 -0.50
CA SER A 125 2.82 -9.85 -0.22
C SER A 125 2.21 -8.86 -1.23
N GLU A 126 2.32 -9.17 -2.52
CA GLU A 126 1.73 -8.33 -3.60
C GLU A 126 0.20 -8.26 -3.51
N PHE A 127 -0.46 -9.38 -3.19
CA PHE A 127 -1.90 -9.41 -2.94
C PHE A 127 -2.28 -8.43 -1.83
N PHE A 128 -1.56 -8.44 -0.70
CA PHE A 128 -1.89 -7.55 0.41
C PHE A 128 -1.52 -6.10 0.13
N ALA A 129 -0.46 -5.82 -0.63
CA ALA A 129 -0.15 -4.46 -1.08
C ALA A 129 -1.30 -3.86 -1.93
N SER A 130 -1.86 -4.65 -2.86
CA SER A 130 -3.03 -4.26 -3.66
C SER A 130 -4.32 -4.17 -2.83
N TYR A 131 -4.54 -5.13 -1.93
CA TYR A 131 -5.69 -5.18 -1.03
C TYR A 131 -5.77 -3.94 -0.14
N PHE A 132 -4.65 -3.51 0.45
CA PHE A 132 -4.62 -2.34 1.32
C PHE A 132 -4.78 -1.04 0.54
N ASP A 133 -4.23 -0.96 -0.67
CA ASP A 133 -4.46 0.20 -1.56
C ASP A 133 -5.95 0.38 -1.87
N LEU A 134 -6.67 -0.72 -2.16
CA LEU A 134 -8.13 -0.70 -2.32
C LEU A 134 -8.84 -0.32 -1.02
N LEU A 135 -8.49 -0.95 0.10
CA LEU A 135 -9.16 -0.74 1.38
C LEU A 135 -9.03 0.71 1.86
N PHE A 136 -7.85 1.32 1.71
CA PHE A 136 -7.63 2.72 2.07
C PHE A 136 -8.38 3.66 1.13
N ALA A 137 -8.36 3.42 -0.19
CA ALA A 137 -9.14 4.22 -1.13
C ALA A 137 -10.66 4.15 -0.86
N LEU A 138 -11.18 2.95 -0.53
CA LEU A 138 -12.58 2.77 -0.16
C LEU A 138 -12.98 3.65 1.03
N ASN A 139 -12.09 3.73 2.02
CA ASN A 139 -12.24 4.53 3.24
C ASN A 139 -11.76 5.98 3.09
N GLU A 140 -11.39 6.41 1.89
CA GLU A 140 -10.90 7.77 1.59
C GLU A 140 -9.69 8.15 2.46
N GLN A 141 -8.89 7.16 2.85
CA GLN A 141 -7.62 7.32 3.55
C GLN A 141 -6.48 7.28 2.54
N THR A 142 -5.49 8.16 2.69
CA THR A 142 -4.24 8.04 1.94
C THR A 142 -3.39 6.90 2.51
N HIS A 143 -2.65 6.21 1.64
CA HIS A 143 -1.92 5.00 2.02
C HIS A 143 -0.66 5.33 2.84
N PRO A 144 -0.48 4.78 4.07
CA PRO A 144 0.64 5.12 4.95
C PRO A 144 1.98 4.43 4.60
N GLY A 145 2.12 3.93 3.36
CA GLY A 145 3.18 2.97 3.00
C GLY A 145 3.02 1.59 3.67
N GLU A 146 4.11 0.82 3.73
CA GLU A 146 4.08 -0.62 4.06
C GLU A 146 3.96 -0.93 5.57
N LYS A 147 4.39 0.02 6.42
CA LYS A 147 4.56 -0.24 7.84
C LYS A 147 3.21 -0.24 8.56
N ARG A 148 2.92 -1.32 9.29
CA ARG A 148 1.78 -1.43 10.23
C ARG A 148 0.41 -1.17 9.59
N MET A 149 0.21 -1.53 8.33
CA MET A 149 -1.06 -1.32 7.61
C MET A 149 -2.30 -1.87 8.35
N LEU A 150 -2.19 -3.02 9.02
CA LEU A 150 -3.27 -3.58 9.84
C LEU A 150 -3.68 -2.65 11.00
N GLU A 151 -2.71 -2.10 11.73
CA GLU A 151 -2.97 -1.17 12.84
C GLU A 151 -3.58 0.13 12.32
N TYR A 152 -3.01 0.66 11.23
CA TYR A 152 -3.50 1.88 10.60
C TYR A 152 -4.94 1.73 10.09
N ALA A 153 -5.25 0.63 9.39
CA ALA A 153 -6.62 0.36 8.92
C ALA A 153 -7.63 0.29 10.07
N LYS A 154 -7.31 -0.40 11.17
CA LYS A 154 -8.21 -0.44 12.34
C LYS A 154 -8.41 0.92 13.01
N ALA A 155 -7.41 1.79 12.97
CA ALA A 155 -7.48 3.10 13.59
C ALA A 155 -8.21 4.14 12.72
N HIS A 156 -8.13 4.01 11.40
CA HIS A 156 -8.53 5.07 10.46
C HIS A 156 -9.64 4.67 9.47
N CYS A 157 -9.91 3.38 9.25
CA CYS A 157 -10.96 2.93 8.35
C CYS A 157 -12.26 2.64 9.10
N THR A 158 -13.38 3.13 8.56
CA THR A 158 -14.73 2.85 9.08
C THR A 158 -15.37 1.62 8.43
N LEU A 159 -15.03 1.36 7.16
CA LEU A 159 -15.46 0.20 6.39
C LEU A 159 -14.34 -0.84 6.42
N LEU A 160 -14.51 -1.86 7.25
CA LEU A 160 -13.59 -2.99 7.34
C LEU A 160 -14.34 -4.30 7.06
N PRO A 161 -13.69 -5.27 6.41
CA PRO A 161 -14.26 -6.60 6.25
C PRO A 161 -14.58 -7.25 7.60
N LYS A 162 -15.56 -8.15 7.62
CA LYS A 162 -15.90 -8.91 8.83
C LYS A 162 -14.67 -9.72 9.29
N GLN A 163 -14.38 -9.74 10.59
CA GLN A 163 -13.21 -10.45 11.15
C GLN A 163 -11.88 -10.07 10.44
N PHE A 164 -11.78 -8.80 10.03
CA PHE A 164 -10.72 -8.26 9.18
C PHE A 164 -9.30 -8.79 9.51
N GLU A 165 -8.83 -8.55 10.74
CA GLU A 165 -7.47 -8.93 11.13
C GLU A 165 -7.34 -10.43 11.36
N GLU A 166 -8.35 -11.06 11.96
CA GLU A 166 -8.36 -12.47 12.28
C GLU A 166 -8.28 -13.34 11.03
N THR A 167 -9.04 -13.00 9.98
CA THR A 167 -9.04 -13.74 8.71
C THR A 167 -7.69 -13.62 8.01
N ILE A 168 -7.05 -12.43 8.00
CA ILE A 168 -5.71 -12.22 7.44
C ILE A 168 -4.65 -13.01 8.20
N ARG A 169 -4.68 -12.97 9.54
CA ARG A 169 -3.73 -13.74 10.37
C ARG A 169 -3.91 -15.24 10.15
N LYS A 170 -5.14 -15.72 10.08
CA LYS A 170 -5.46 -17.12 9.78
C LYS A 170 -4.92 -17.53 8.42
N TYR A 171 -5.07 -16.70 7.39
CA TYR A 171 -4.51 -16.97 6.06
C TYR A 171 -2.99 -17.23 6.12
N PHE A 172 -2.22 -16.34 6.74
CA PHE A 172 -0.76 -16.53 6.85
C PHE A 172 -0.38 -17.74 7.70
N GLN A 173 -1.12 -18.02 8.78
CA GLN A 173 -0.89 -19.22 9.58
C GLN A 173 -1.07 -20.50 8.77
N LEU A 174 -2.07 -20.56 7.89
CA LEU A 174 -2.34 -21.70 7.03
C LEU A 174 -1.38 -21.79 5.85
N LEU A 175 -0.99 -20.64 5.28
CA LEU A 175 -0.12 -20.56 4.10
C LEU A 175 1.19 -21.34 4.30
N TYR A 176 1.76 -21.31 5.50
CA TYR A 176 3.04 -21.94 5.80
C TYR A 176 2.92 -23.33 6.45
N GLN A 177 1.72 -23.91 6.52
CA GLN A 177 1.51 -25.26 7.05
C GLN A 177 1.47 -26.30 5.90
N PRO A 178 2.37 -27.31 5.87
CA PRO A 178 2.55 -28.25 4.76
C PRO A 178 1.32 -29.08 4.30
N GLN A 179 0.19 -28.98 4.99
CA GLN A 179 -1.04 -29.72 4.69
C GLN A 179 -2.29 -28.83 4.65
N GLN A 180 -2.13 -27.51 4.78
CA GLN A 180 -3.25 -26.57 4.88
C GLN A 180 -3.41 -25.68 3.65
N GLY A 181 -2.76 -26.01 2.54
CA GLY A 181 -2.80 -25.22 1.32
C GLY A 181 -4.23 -24.96 0.79
N GLU A 182 -5.08 -25.99 0.78
CA GLU A 182 -6.48 -25.85 0.39
C GLU A 182 -7.25 -24.92 1.34
N GLN A 183 -7.02 -25.06 2.65
CA GLN A 183 -7.64 -24.19 3.66
C GLN A 183 -7.13 -22.75 3.56
N ALA A 184 -5.87 -22.53 3.17
CA ALA A 184 -5.32 -21.21 2.87
C ALA A 184 -5.99 -20.58 1.65
N ILE A 185 -6.25 -21.34 0.58
CA ILE A 185 -6.99 -20.87 -0.60
C ILE A 185 -8.42 -20.47 -0.22
N VAL A 186 -9.13 -21.31 0.55
CA VAL A 186 -10.48 -20.99 1.04
C VAL A 186 -10.48 -19.74 1.91
N THR A 187 -9.46 -19.56 2.75
CA THR A 187 -9.34 -18.36 3.59
C THR A 187 -9.05 -17.11 2.75
N LEU A 188 -8.21 -17.20 1.71
CA LEU A 188 -7.98 -16.11 0.76
C LEU A 188 -9.26 -15.71 0.01
N GLN A 189 -10.05 -16.69 -0.44
CA GLN A 189 -11.35 -16.45 -1.06
C GLN A 189 -12.33 -15.79 -0.08
N THR A 190 -12.27 -16.15 1.20
CA THR A 190 -13.05 -15.50 2.25
C THR A 190 -12.66 -14.03 2.39
N ILE A 191 -11.37 -13.71 2.41
CA ILE A 191 -10.86 -12.32 2.45
C ILE A 191 -11.40 -11.51 1.26
N LEU A 192 -11.36 -12.07 0.05
CA LEU A 192 -11.89 -11.40 -1.16
C LEU A 192 -13.40 -11.20 -1.09
N MET A 193 -14.15 -12.22 -0.66
CA MET A 193 -15.59 -12.13 -0.49
C MET A 193 -15.97 -11.07 0.53
N GLU A 194 -15.32 -11.04 1.70
CA GLU A 194 -15.60 -10.07 2.76
C GLU A 194 -15.18 -8.64 2.35
N LEU A 195 -14.13 -8.49 1.52
CA LEU A 195 -13.78 -7.22 0.91
C LEU A 195 -14.84 -6.74 -0.08
N LYS A 196 -15.29 -7.61 -0.98
CA LYS A 196 -16.34 -7.25 -1.96
C LYS A 196 -17.67 -6.92 -1.30
N ALA A 197 -17.97 -7.53 -0.16
CA ALA A 197 -19.20 -7.28 0.59
C ALA A 197 -19.31 -5.84 1.16
N ILE A 198 -18.19 -5.12 1.24
CA ILE A 198 -18.16 -3.72 1.72
C ILE A 198 -17.95 -2.70 0.59
N LEU A 199 -17.87 -3.14 -0.66
CA LEU A 199 -17.84 -2.25 -1.82
C LEU A 199 -19.25 -1.66 -2.09
N PRO A 200 -19.33 -0.43 -2.60
CA PRO A 200 -20.59 0.22 -2.94
C PRO A 200 -21.32 -0.42 -4.13
#